data_AF-W2JX44-F1
#
_entry.id   AF-W2JX44-F1
#
_cell.length_a   1.000
_cell.length_b   1.000
_cell.length_c   1.000
_cell.angle_alpha   90.00
_cell.angle_beta   90.00
_cell.angle_gamma   90.00
#
_symmetry.space_group_name_H-M   'P 1'
#
loop_
_entity.id
_entity.type
_entity.pdbx_description
1 polymer ?
#
loop_
_entity_poly.entity_id
_entity_poly.type
_entity_poly.pdbx_seq_one_letter_code
_entity_poly.pdbx_strand_id
1 'polypeptide(L)'
;MAFSVEEGYAVLKEKLRLLVKDDSAVNWPDGAGIYIKATVNARQSDYQRLPENAGEFSRLLRKVWGRRKSPSQRLALFIENREAPGPASLEYWATVQARQSDGAPVIQPNNETFRQLNYIDARARQHQQEVAAASSAANTETRRIHIMINGVSVPIDLNIREVWAALGLPGYDLRPPYRERVVRAVAVPEDTADIEDMANDFDDDIEDGGGDNDRSEAVV
;
A
#
# COMPACT_ATOMS: atom_id res chain seq x y z
N MET A 1 -3.06 7.44 -24.83
CA MET A 1 -3.02 6.36 -25.84
C MET A 1 -2.18 5.21 -25.29
N ALA A 2 -2.69 3.98 -25.31
CA ALA A 2 -1.90 2.79 -25.01
C ALA A 2 -1.48 2.12 -26.33
N PHE A 3 -0.23 1.67 -26.43
CA PHE A 3 0.31 0.94 -27.59
C PHE A 3 0.48 -0.53 -27.19
N SER A 4 -0.07 -1.45 -28.00
CA SER A 4 0.21 -2.88 -27.85
C SER A 4 1.45 -3.24 -28.68
N VAL A 5 2.38 -3.98 -28.09
CA VAL A 5 3.65 -4.40 -28.73
C VAL A 5 3.40 -5.26 -29.98
N GLU A 6 2.23 -5.88 -30.09
CA GLU A 6 1.80 -6.72 -31.22
C GLU A 6 1.56 -5.93 -32.51
N GLU A 7 1.35 -4.62 -32.43
CA GLU A 7 1.09 -3.75 -33.58
C GLU A 7 2.37 -3.43 -34.40
N GLY A 8 3.55 -3.70 -33.83
CA GLY A 8 4.84 -3.60 -34.53
C GLY A 8 5.40 -2.18 -34.72
N TYR A 9 6.61 -2.10 -35.30
CA TYR A 9 7.38 -0.86 -35.45
C TYR A 9 6.70 0.19 -36.34
N ALA A 10 6.03 -0.24 -37.42
CA ALA A 10 5.38 0.66 -38.37
C ALA A 10 4.23 1.44 -37.70
N VAL A 11 3.39 0.77 -36.90
CA VAL A 11 2.29 1.42 -36.18
C VAL A 11 2.80 2.37 -35.11
N LEU A 12 3.88 1.98 -34.40
CA LEU A 12 4.54 2.88 -33.44
C LEU A 12 5.06 4.15 -34.13
N LYS A 13 5.73 4.01 -35.28
CA LYS A 13 6.29 5.14 -36.04
C LYS A 13 5.18 6.11 -36.48
N GLU A 14 4.07 5.59 -37.01
CA GLU A 14 2.94 6.44 -37.42
C GLU A 14 2.24 7.11 -36.24
N LYS A 15 2.04 6.40 -35.11
CA LYS A 15 1.48 7.01 -33.89
C LYS A 15 2.38 8.13 -33.35
N LEU A 16 3.70 7.93 -33.35
CA LEU A 16 4.65 8.98 -32.96
C LEU A 16 4.64 10.14 -33.95
N ARG A 17 4.55 9.87 -35.26
CA ARG A 17 4.44 10.91 -36.29
C ARG A 17 3.19 11.76 -36.11
N LEU A 18 2.05 11.15 -35.76
CA LEU A 18 0.82 11.86 -35.45
C LEU A 18 0.98 12.75 -34.20
N LEU A 19 1.63 12.24 -33.16
CA LEU A 19 1.85 12.99 -31.91
C LEU A 19 2.83 14.16 -32.08
N VAL A 20 3.84 14.00 -32.94
CA VAL A 20 4.81 15.04 -33.26
C VAL A 20 4.23 16.09 -34.21
N LYS A 21 3.26 15.75 -35.07
CA LYS A 21 2.58 16.73 -35.94
C LYS A 21 1.80 17.80 -35.14
N ASP A 22 1.34 17.46 -33.95
CA ASP A 22 0.67 18.41 -33.06
C ASP A 22 1.67 19.39 -32.40
N ASP A 23 2.98 19.11 -32.47
CA ASP A 23 4.04 19.91 -31.89
C ASP A 23 4.86 20.62 -32.99
N SER A 24 4.54 21.90 -33.22
CA SER A 24 5.09 22.70 -34.33
C SER A 24 6.60 22.96 -34.27
N ALA A 25 7.28 22.52 -33.21
CA ALA A 25 8.71 22.69 -33.00
C ALA A 25 9.58 21.57 -33.60
N VAL A 26 9.01 20.42 -33.99
CA VAL A 26 9.80 19.23 -34.34
C VAL A 26 9.47 18.72 -35.75
N ASN A 27 10.41 18.91 -36.68
CA ASN A 27 10.32 18.31 -38.02
C ASN A 27 10.86 16.87 -37.99
N TRP A 28 10.01 15.88 -38.22
CA TRP A 28 10.39 14.45 -38.25
C TRP A 28 10.66 14.00 -39.70
N PRO A 29 11.92 13.81 -40.14
CA PRO A 29 12.22 13.40 -41.50
C PRO A 29 11.85 11.92 -41.73
N ASP A 30 11.47 11.57 -42.96
CA ASP A 30 10.93 10.24 -43.31
C ASP A 30 11.89 9.07 -43.00
N GLY A 31 13.21 9.36 -42.95
CA GLY A 31 14.28 8.43 -42.60
C GLY A 31 14.77 8.46 -41.14
N ALA A 32 14.16 9.25 -40.25
CA ALA A 32 14.59 9.30 -38.85
C ALA A 32 14.34 7.95 -38.15
N GLY A 33 15.41 7.35 -37.65
CA GLY A 33 15.36 6.18 -36.79
C GLY A 33 14.90 6.55 -35.39
N ILE A 34 14.04 5.73 -34.79
CA ILE A 34 13.61 5.93 -33.40
C ILE A 34 14.64 5.27 -32.49
N TYR A 35 15.09 5.98 -31.46
CA TYR A 35 16.01 5.47 -30.46
C TYR A 35 15.31 5.39 -29.09
N ILE A 36 15.58 4.32 -28.35
CA ILE A 36 15.04 4.12 -27.01
C ILE A 36 16.16 3.99 -25.98
N LYS A 37 15.87 4.46 -24.77
CA LYS A 37 16.70 4.23 -23.58
C LYS A 37 15.90 3.47 -22.53
N ALA A 38 16.58 2.59 -21.81
CA ALA A 38 15.95 1.78 -20.76
C ALA A 38 15.77 2.54 -19.43
N THR A 39 16.52 3.62 -19.22
CA THR A 39 16.57 4.36 -17.96
C THR A 39 16.46 5.86 -18.18
N VAL A 40 15.96 6.57 -17.17
CA VAL A 40 15.76 8.03 -17.23
C VAL A 40 17.11 8.76 -17.39
N ASN A 41 18.19 8.25 -16.79
CA ASN A 41 19.53 8.88 -16.80
C ASN A 41 20.53 8.25 -17.77
N ALA A 42 20.07 7.64 -18.88
CA ALA A 42 20.97 7.00 -19.84
C ALA A 42 21.84 8.03 -20.58
N ARG A 43 23.11 7.69 -20.82
CA ARG A 43 24.02 8.51 -21.65
C ARG A 43 23.62 8.40 -23.11
N GLN A 44 24.04 9.36 -23.95
CA GLN A 44 23.72 9.34 -25.38
C GLN A 44 24.23 8.06 -26.09
N SER A 45 25.33 7.48 -25.59
CA SER A 45 25.87 6.18 -26.06
C SER A 45 24.95 4.99 -25.79
N ASP A 46 24.02 5.11 -24.84
CA ASP A 46 23.17 4.00 -24.37
C ASP A 46 21.86 3.91 -25.16
N TYR A 47 21.65 4.84 -26.10
CA TYR A 47 20.49 4.87 -26.98
C TYR A 47 20.59 3.73 -27.99
N GLN A 48 19.62 2.83 -27.94
CA GLN A 48 19.52 1.73 -28.89
C GLN A 48 18.52 2.09 -29.98
N ARG A 49 18.94 1.97 -31.24
CA ARG A 49 18.06 2.15 -32.39
C ARG A 49 17.03 1.02 -32.41
N LEU A 50 15.75 1.39 -32.58
CA LEU A 50 14.68 0.42 -32.77
C LEU A 50 14.84 -0.26 -34.15
N PRO A 51 14.90 -1.59 -34.19
CA PRO A 51 14.95 -2.32 -35.45
C PRO A 51 13.60 -2.24 -36.15
N GLU A 52 13.66 -2.10 -37.48
CA GLU A 52 12.47 -1.92 -38.33
C GLU A 52 11.75 -3.25 -38.60
N ASN A 53 12.45 -4.37 -38.41
CA ASN A 53 11.90 -5.71 -38.50
C ASN A 53 11.08 -6.04 -37.24
N ALA A 54 9.81 -6.44 -37.41
CA ALA A 54 8.87 -6.74 -36.34
C ALA A 54 9.36 -7.81 -35.35
N GLY A 55 10.09 -8.82 -35.82
CA GLY A 55 10.64 -9.89 -34.98
C GLY A 55 11.75 -9.38 -34.06
N GLU A 56 12.68 -8.62 -34.61
CA GLU A 56 13.77 -7.98 -33.86
C GLU A 56 13.26 -6.86 -32.94
N PHE A 57 12.23 -6.12 -33.34
CA PHE A 57 11.57 -5.08 -32.56
C PHE A 57 10.95 -5.67 -31.30
N SER A 58 10.17 -6.73 -31.46
CA SER A 58 9.54 -7.44 -30.34
C SER A 58 10.60 -8.06 -29.42
N ARG A 59 11.68 -8.59 -29.99
CA ARG A 59 12.81 -9.15 -29.23
C ARG A 59 13.54 -8.08 -28.44
N LEU A 60 13.82 -6.91 -29.04
CA LEU A 60 14.46 -5.79 -28.38
C LEU A 60 13.58 -5.25 -27.25
N LEU A 61 12.29 -5.04 -27.50
CA LEU A 61 11.36 -4.59 -26.47
C LEU A 61 11.23 -5.61 -25.34
N ARG A 62 11.11 -6.90 -25.63
CA ARG A 62 11.13 -7.94 -24.59
C ARG A 62 12.47 -8.00 -23.86
N LYS A 63 13.60 -7.70 -24.50
CA LYS A 63 14.92 -7.68 -23.84
C LYS A 63 15.08 -6.45 -22.94
N VAL A 64 14.66 -5.28 -23.41
CA VAL A 64 14.76 -4.00 -22.68
C VAL A 64 13.74 -3.96 -21.55
N TRP A 65 12.51 -4.42 -21.81
CA TRP A 65 11.39 -4.34 -20.87
C TRP A 65 11.21 -5.61 -20.04
N GLY A 66 11.44 -6.79 -20.62
CA GLY A 66 11.31 -8.08 -19.93
C GLY A 66 12.42 -8.38 -18.92
N ARG A 67 13.49 -7.57 -18.90
CA ARG A 67 14.46 -7.57 -17.78
C ARG A 67 13.88 -6.96 -16.49
N ARG A 68 12.76 -6.24 -16.56
CA ARG A 68 12.02 -5.74 -15.40
C ARG A 68 10.69 -6.46 -15.29
N LYS A 69 10.67 -7.60 -14.60
CA LYS A 69 9.43 -7.98 -13.93
C LYS A 69 9.25 -6.95 -12.82
N SER A 70 8.22 -6.10 -12.93
CA SER A 70 7.94 -5.16 -11.84
C SER A 70 7.79 -5.93 -10.52
N PRO A 71 8.17 -5.34 -9.38
CA PRO A 71 7.99 -5.98 -8.07
C PRO A 71 6.59 -6.59 -7.91
N SER A 72 5.56 -5.90 -8.39
CA SER A 72 4.17 -6.34 -8.39
C SER A 72 3.91 -7.59 -9.26
N GLN A 73 4.47 -7.67 -10.47
CA GLN A 73 4.35 -8.87 -11.33
C GLN A 73 5.10 -10.08 -10.74
N ARG A 74 6.24 -9.84 -10.09
CA ARG A 74 6.99 -10.89 -9.40
C ARG A 74 6.22 -11.45 -8.21
N LEU A 75 5.51 -10.58 -7.50
CA LEU A 75 4.63 -10.96 -6.40
C LEU A 75 3.41 -11.73 -6.88
N ALA A 76 2.77 -11.31 -7.96
CA ALA A 76 1.61 -12.02 -8.53
C ALA A 76 1.96 -13.48 -8.87
N LEU A 77 3.09 -13.72 -9.53
CA LEU A 77 3.58 -15.08 -9.84
C LEU A 77 3.98 -15.87 -8.59
N PHE A 78 4.48 -15.21 -7.54
CA PHE A 78 4.87 -15.89 -6.30
C PHE A 78 3.65 -16.29 -5.44
N ILE A 79 2.59 -15.49 -5.48
CA ILE A 79 1.36 -15.69 -4.72
C ILE A 79 0.43 -16.71 -5.40
N GLU A 80 0.52 -16.94 -6.71
CA GLU A 80 -0.33 -17.88 -7.46
C GLU A 80 -0.39 -19.30 -6.84
N ASN A 81 0.66 -19.73 -6.13
CA ASN A 81 0.74 -21.03 -5.46
C ASN A 81 0.54 -20.99 -3.93
N ARG A 82 0.07 -19.87 -3.37
CA ARG A 82 -0.05 -19.65 -1.91
C ARG A 82 -1.31 -18.88 -1.56
N GLU A 83 -1.70 -18.94 -0.28
CA GLU A 83 -2.74 -18.06 0.23
C GLU A 83 -2.26 -16.60 0.14
N ALA A 84 -3.00 -15.78 -0.62
CA ALA A 84 -2.65 -14.39 -0.82
C ALA A 84 -2.80 -13.60 0.49
N PRO A 85 -1.78 -12.81 0.89
CA PRO A 85 -1.94 -11.84 1.96
C PRO A 85 -3.09 -10.86 1.65
N GLY A 86 -3.66 -10.27 2.68
CA GLY A 86 -4.68 -9.25 2.47
C GLY A 86 -4.12 -7.98 1.80
N PRO A 87 -5.01 -7.05 1.40
CA PRO A 87 -4.65 -5.90 0.58
C PRO A 87 -3.52 -5.05 1.17
N ALA A 88 -3.58 -4.74 2.47
CA ALA A 88 -2.59 -3.88 3.10
C ALA A 88 -1.23 -4.59 3.23
N SER A 89 -1.25 -5.87 3.58
CA SER A 89 -0.06 -6.71 3.65
C SER A 89 0.62 -6.86 2.28
N LEU A 90 -0.17 -6.97 1.21
CA LEU A 90 0.32 -7.09 -0.16
C LEU A 90 1.00 -5.81 -0.64
N GLU A 91 0.39 -4.65 -0.39
CA GLU A 91 0.98 -3.34 -0.72
C GLU A 91 2.30 -3.09 0.01
N TYR A 92 2.34 -3.44 1.29
CA TYR A 92 3.58 -3.38 2.05
C TYR A 92 4.65 -4.31 1.47
N TRP A 93 4.29 -5.54 1.12
CA TRP A 93 5.22 -6.48 0.49
C TRP A 93 5.73 -5.98 -0.86
N ALA A 94 4.84 -5.41 -1.70
CA ALA A 94 5.22 -4.77 -2.95
C ALA A 94 6.23 -3.66 -2.75
N THR A 95 6.02 -2.83 -1.72
CA THR A 95 6.92 -1.74 -1.36
C THR A 95 8.28 -2.26 -0.87
N VAL A 96 8.31 -3.30 -0.02
CA VAL A 96 9.56 -3.92 0.44
C VAL A 96 10.31 -4.56 -0.73
N GLN A 97 9.61 -5.26 -1.62
CA GLN A 97 10.20 -5.90 -2.79
C GLN A 97 10.75 -4.88 -3.78
N ALA A 98 10.09 -3.73 -3.94
CA ALA A 98 10.55 -2.66 -4.83
C ALA A 98 11.87 -2.01 -4.39
N ARG A 99 12.22 -2.13 -3.10
CA ARG A 99 13.50 -1.67 -2.56
C ARG A 99 14.63 -2.67 -2.78
N GLN A 100 14.32 -3.89 -3.20
CA GLN A 100 15.31 -4.92 -3.45
C GLN A 100 15.91 -4.78 -4.86
N SER A 101 17.09 -5.34 -5.07
CA SER A 101 17.71 -5.39 -6.39
C SER A 101 16.92 -6.29 -7.35
N ASP A 102 17.03 -6.05 -8.66
CA ASP A 102 16.25 -6.76 -9.70
C ASP A 102 16.41 -8.30 -9.67
N GLY A 103 17.50 -8.82 -9.08
CA GLY A 103 17.77 -10.25 -8.91
C GLY A 103 17.43 -10.84 -7.54
N ALA A 104 17.07 -10.02 -6.55
CA ALA A 104 16.82 -10.50 -5.18
C ALA A 104 15.60 -11.44 -5.14
N PRO A 105 15.65 -12.55 -4.39
CA PRO A 105 14.52 -13.48 -4.29
C PRO A 105 13.26 -12.80 -3.75
N VAL A 106 12.09 -13.24 -4.22
CA VAL A 106 10.80 -12.79 -3.66
C VAL A 106 10.55 -13.58 -2.40
N ILE A 107 10.64 -12.93 -1.24
CA ILE A 107 10.42 -13.56 0.07
C ILE A 107 9.37 -12.74 0.80
N GLN A 108 8.42 -13.43 1.43
CA GLN A 108 7.40 -12.77 2.26
C GLN A 108 8.06 -12.12 3.49
N PRO A 109 7.80 -10.84 3.77
CA PRO A 109 8.33 -10.18 4.95
C PRO A 109 7.80 -10.86 6.22
N ASN A 110 8.66 -11.04 7.22
CA ASN A 110 8.30 -11.59 8.53
C ASN A 110 8.59 -10.59 9.67
N ASN A 111 8.46 -9.30 9.39
CA ASN A 111 8.62 -8.26 10.41
C ASN A 111 7.29 -7.96 11.11
N GLU A 112 7.38 -7.18 12.18
CA GLU A 112 6.24 -6.84 13.01
C GLU A 112 5.16 -6.07 12.24
N THR A 113 5.55 -5.12 11.38
CA THR A 113 4.62 -4.38 10.54
C THR A 113 3.81 -5.31 9.63
N PHE A 114 4.45 -6.28 8.99
CA PHE A 114 3.76 -7.24 8.12
C PHE A 114 2.77 -8.10 8.92
N ARG A 115 3.14 -8.54 10.13
CA ARG A 115 2.23 -9.29 11.01
C ARG A 115 1.01 -8.46 11.43
N GLN A 116 1.22 -7.20 11.78
CA GLN A 116 0.15 -6.28 12.15
C GLN A 116 -0.78 -6.00 10.97
N LEU A 117 -0.24 -5.77 9.77
CA LEU A 117 -1.07 -5.59 8.57
C LEU A 117 -1.85 -6.85 8.24
N ASN A 118 -1.26 -8.03 8.39
CA ASN A 118 -1.97 -9.28 8.15
C ASN A 118 -3.10 -9.49 9.18
N TYR A 119 -2.87 -9.10 10.44
CA TYR A 119 -3.90 -9.08 11.47
C TYR A 119 -5.04 -8.10 11.14
N ILE A 120 -4.71 -6.89 10.69
CA ILE A 120 -5.70 -5.88 10.27
C ILE A 120 -6.51 -6.39 9.08
N ASP A 121 -5.85 -6.97 8.08
CA ASP A 121 -6.52 -7.53 6.90
C ASP A 121 -7.46 -8.70 7.28
N ALA A 122 -7.06 -9.55 8.22
CA ALA A 122 -7.91 -10.62 8.74
C ALA A 122 -9.13 -10.05 9.48
N ARG A 123 -8.93 -9.05 10.35
CA ARG A 123 -10.02 -8.36 11.06
C ARG A 123 -10.96 -7.63 10.11
N ALA A 124 -10.42 -6.99 9.07
CA ALA A 124 -11.22 -6.28 8.06
C ALA A 124 -12.11 -7.26 7.27
N ARG A 125 -11.56 -8.41 6.85
CA ARG A 125 -12.35 -9.48 6.21
C ARG A 125 -13.46 -9.99 7.12
N GLN A 126 -13.14 -10.29 8.38
CA GLN A 126 -14.15 -10.74 9.35
C GLN A 126 -15.25 -9.70 9.52
N HIS A 127 -14.89 -8.43 9.69
CA HIS A 127 -15.86 -7.35 9.84
C HIS A 127 -16.73 -7.18 8.59
N GLN A 128 -16.16 -7.24 7.39
CA GLN A 128 -16.92 -7.19 6.14
C GLN A 128 -17.92 -8.36 6.03
N GLN A 129 -17.52 -9.57 6.43
CA GLN A 129 -18.41 -10.73 6.47
C GLN A 129 -19.54 -10.53 7.49
N GLU A 130 -19.23 -10.03 8.69
CA GLU A 130 -20.22 -9.70 9.72
C GLU A 130 -21.20 -8.63 9.24
N VAL A 131 -20.71 -7.56 8.60
CA VAL A 131 -21.56 -6.49 8.04
C VAL A 131 -22.41 -7.02 6.88
N ALA A 132 -21.87 -7.86 6.00
CA ALA A 132 -22.63 -8.47 4.92
C ALA A 132 -23.71 -9.43 5.43
N ALA A 133 -23.38 -10.27 6.42
CA ALA A 133 -24.32 -11.16 7.07
C ALA A 133 -25.41 -10.40 7.84
N ALA A 134 -25.04 -9.37 8.60
CA ALA A 134 -25.97 -8.51 9.32
C ALA A 134 -26.84 -7.70 8.36
N SER A 135 -26.30 -7.20 7.24
CA SER A 135 -27.09 -6.51 6.22
C SER A 135 -28.07 -7.44 5.54
N SER A 136 -27.70 -8.70 5.32
CA SER A 136 -28.58 -9.73 4.73
C SER A 136 -29.68 -10.15 5.71
N ALA A 137 -29.34 -10.35 6.99
CA ALA A 137 -30.29 -10.66 8.06
C ALA A 137 -31.19 -9.48 8.44
N ALA A 138 -30.75 -8.24 8.28
CA ALA A 138 -31.56 -7.06 8.54
C ALA A 138 -32.37 -6.61 7.32
N ASN A 139 -32.16 -7.21 6.14
CA ASN A 139 -33.02 -7.00 4.97
C ASN A 139 -34.34 -7.80 5.07
N THR A 140 -34.50 -8.64 6.10
CA THR A 140 -35.74 -9.39 6.37
C THR A 140 -36.58 -8.78 7.48
N GLU A 141 -36.16 -7.66 8.09
CA GLU A 141 -36.87 -7.03 9.19
C GLU A 141 -38.10 -6.24 8.68
N THR A 142 -39.07 -6.99 8.18
CA THR A 142 -40.41 -6.49 7.90
C THR A 142 -41.09 -6.20 9.23
N ARG A 143 -41.54 -4.96 9.44
CA ARG A 143 -42.35 -4.59 10.61
C ARG A 143 -43.77 -4.29 10.17
N ARG A 144 -44.71 -4.85 10.92
CA ARG A 144 -46.14 -4.56 10.77
C ARG A 144 -46.43 -3.18 11.31
N ILE A 145 -46.88 -2.28 10.45
CA ILE A 145 -47.41 -0.99 10.86
C ILE A 145 -48.91 -0.93 10.58
N HIS A 146 -49.63 -0.13 11.35
CA HIS A 146 -51.04 0.15 11.12
C HIS A 146 -51.18 1.51 10.44
N ILE A 147 -51.80 1.54 9.26
CA ILE A 147 -52.11 2.79 8.56
C ILE A 147 -53.62 2.99 8.52
N MET A 148 -54.06 4.25 8.50
CA MET A 148 -55.47 4.61 8.40
C MET A 148 -55.81 4.97 6.95
N ILE A 149 -56.68 4.20 6.31
CA ILE A 149 -57.21 4.50 4.98
C ILE A 149 -58.73 4.66 5.09
N ASN A 150 -59.26 5.84 4.75
CA ASN A 150 -60.70 6.16 4.78
C ASN A 150 -61.37 5.85 6.15
N GLY A 151 -60.66 6.05 7.26
CA GLY A 151 -61.18 5.78 8.60
C GLY A 151 -61.05 4.32 9.06
N VAL A 152 -60.46 3.44 8.26
CA VAL A 152 -60.21 2.02 8.61
C VAL A 152 -58.72 1.78 8.83
N SER A 153 -58.37 1.13 9.94
CA SER A 153 -57.00 0.73 10.25
C SER A 153 -56.63 -0.56 9.49
N VAL A 154 -55.64 -0.46 8.61
CA VAL A 154 -55.15 -1.57 7.79
C VAL A 154 -53.71 -1.91 8.22
N PRO A 155 -53.44 -3.15 8.67
CA PRO A 155 -52.08 -3.59 8.95
C PRO A 155 -51.34 -3.86 7.63
N ILE A 156 -50.14 -3.31 7.48
CA ILE A 156 -49.26 -3.55 6.33
C ILE A 156 -47.86 -3.91 6.86
N ASP A 157 -47.24 -4.89 6.22
CA ASP A 157 -45.87 -5.30 6.51
C ASP A 157 -44.92 -4.53 5.60
N LEU A 158 -44.02 -3.75 6.18
CA LEU A 158 -43.07 -2.91 5.43
C LEU A 158 -41.63 -3.30 5.76
N ASN A 159 -40.78 -3.32 4.73
CA ASN A 159 -39.34 -3.39 4.91
C ASN A 159 -38.83 -2.01 5.37
N ILE A 160 -38.35 -1.92 6.61
CA ILE A 160 -37.88 -0.65 7.19
C ILE A 160 -36.68 -0.09 6.42
N ARG A 161 -35.83 -0.93 5.83
CA ARG A 161 -34.67 -0.46 5.07
C ARG A 161 -35.07 0.27 3.80
N GLU A 162 -36.11 -0.20 3.11
CA GLU A 162 -36.66 0.49 1.93
C GLU A 162 -37.26 1.84 2.32
N VAL A 163 -37.94 1.91 3.46
CA VAL A 163 -38.49 3.16 4.00
C VAL A 163 -37.37 4.13 4.37
N TRP A 164 -36.32 3.67 5.06
CA TRP A 164 -35.15 4.50 5.38
C TRP A 164 -34.44 5.00 4.12
N ALA A 165 -34.25 4.14 3.12
CA ALA A 165 -33.67 4.52 1.84
C ALA A 165 -34.51 5.58 1.12
N ALA A 166 -35.83 5.42 1.09
CA ALA A 166 -36.75 6.41 0.51
C ALA A 166 -36.72 7.76 1.25
N LEU A 167 -36.48 7.74 2.57
CA LEU A 167 -36.37 8.93 3.41
C LEU A 167 -34.95 9.53 3.44
N GLY A 168 -33.97 8.92 2.75
CA GLY A 168 -32.57 9.35 2.77
C GLY A 168 -31.89 9.17 4.14
N LEU A 169 -32.43 8.30 4.99
CA LEU A 169 -31.86 7.98 6.30
C LEU A 169 -30.72 6.96 6.17
N PRO A 170 -29.70 7.02 7.04
CA PRO A 170 -28.61 6.06 7.04
C PRO A 170 -29.13 4.64 7.31
N GLY A 171 -28.55 3.65 6.62
CA GLY A 171 -28.90 2.23 6.77
C GLY A 171 -28.43 1.55 8.08
N TYR A 172 -28.08 2.35 9.08
CA TYR A 172 -27.63 1.91 10.40
C TYR A 172 -28.46 2.63 11.48
N ASP A 173 -28.63 1.97 12.62
CA ASP A 173 -29.36 2.57 13.74
C ASP A 173 -28.60 3.80 14.27
N LEU A 174 -29.30 4.93 14.44
CA LEU A 174 -28.72 6.17 14.95
C LEU A 174 -28.30 6.05 16.42
N ARG A 175 -28.70 4.96 17.10
CA ARG A 175 -28.20 4.59 18.42
C ARG A 175 -27.20 3.45 18.27
N PRO A 176 -25.88 3.72 18.41
CA PRO A 176 -24.92 2.66 18.59
C PRO A 176 -25.33 1.81 19.80
N PRO A 177 -25.13 0.48 19.77
CA PRO A 177 -25.29 -0.32 20.97
C PRO A 177 -24.39 0.25 22.07
N TYR A 178 -24.92 0.31 23.30
CA TYR A 178 -24.19 0.81 24.46
C TYR A 178 -22.83 0.09 24.54
N ARG A 179 -21.75 0.86 24.45
CA ARG A 179 -20.40 0.36 24.71
C ARG A 179 -20.03 0.76 26.13
N GLU A 180 -19.91 -0.21 27.01
CA GLU A 180 -19.30 0.04 28.32
C GLU A 180 -17.91 0.66 28.12
N ARG A 181 -17.66 1.75 28.85
CA ARG A 181 -16.35 2.38 28.84
C ARG A 181 -15.35 1.40 29.41
N VAL A 182 -14.42 0.91 28.58
CA VAL A 182 -13.26 0.15 29.06
C VAL A 182 -12.35 1.14 29.79
N VAL A 183 -12.60 1.34 31.09
CA VAL A 183 -11.65 2.01 31.97
C VAL A 183 -10.52 1.03 32.20
N ARG A 184 -9.40 1.20 31.49
CA ARG A 184 -8.17 0.49 31.83
C ARG A 184 -7.85 0.87 33.27
N ALA A 185 -7.68 -0.12 34.15
CA ALA A 185 -7.13 0.13 35.48
C ALA A 185 -5.76 0.77 35.27
N VAL A 186 -5.69 2.09 35.41
CA VAL A 186 -4.43 2.79 35.53
C VAL A 186 -3.89 2.31 36.86
N ALA A 187 -2.81 1.52 36.84
CA ALA A 187 -2.03 1.31 38.05
C ALA A 187 -1.70 2.71 38.56
N VAL A 188 -2.25 3.04 39.73
CA VAL A 188 -1.87 4.26 40.45
C VAL A 188 -0.34 4.22 40.52
N PRO A 189 0.37 5.21 39.99
CA PRO A 189 1.81 5.25 40.19
C PRO A 189 2.05 5.22 41.70
N GLU A 190 2.81 4.25 42.18
CA GLU A 190 3.26 4.26 43.57
C GLU A 190 3.92 5.60 43.83
N ASP A 191 3.45 6.22 44.90
CA ASP A 191 3.89 7.49 45.46
C ASP A 191 5.42 7.58 45.33
N THR A 192 5.91 8.47 44.46
CA THR A 192 7.33 8.76 44.38
C THR A 192 7.68 9.42 45.70
N ALA A 193 8.23 8.65 46.64
CA ALA A 193 8.78 9.15 47.88
C ALA A 193 9.58 10.43 47.59
N ASP A 194 9.26 11.50 48.32
CA ASP A 194 9.99 12.76 48.28
C ASP A 194 11.49 12.47 48.33
N ILE A 195 12.16 12.69 47.20
CA ILE A 195 13.62 12.64 47.15
C ILE A 195 14.05 13.95 47.81
N GLU A 196 14.36 13.90 49.10
CA GLU A 196 14.95 15.02 49.82
C GLU A 196 16.20 15.48 49.06
N ASP A 197 16.16 16.74 48.63
CA ASP A 197 17.23 17.41 47.90
C ASP A 197 18.41 17.64 48.86
N MET A 198 19.21 16.59 49.09
CA MET A 198 20.48 16.74 49.78
C MET A 198 21.42 17.51 48.85
N ALA A 199 21.55 18.80 49.14
CA ALA A 199 22.63 19.62 48.64
C ALA A 199 23.96 18.89 48.91
N ASN A 200 24.57 18.34 47.86
CA ASN A 200 25.95 17.89 47.91
C ASN A 200 26.83 19.14 48.07
N ASP A 201 27.19 19.40 49.32
CA ASP A 201 28.22 20.35 49.69
C ASP A 201 29.51 19.93 48.97
N PHE A 202 30.00 20.82 48.12
CA PHE A 202 31.25 20.67 47.39
C PHE A 202 32.39 20.89 48.38
N ASP A 203 33.01 19.81 48.86
CA ASP A 203 34.36 19.89 49.41
C ASP A 203 35.36 19.50 48.33
N ASP A 204 35.95 20.55 47.77
CA ASP A 204 37.02 20.57 46.78
C ASP A 204 38.36 20.37 47.49
N ASP A 205 38.70 19.13 47.83
CA ASP A 205 40.06 18.78 48.25
C ASP A 205 40.86 18.27 47.04
N ILE A 206 41.42 19.25 46.34
CA ILE A 206 42.53 19.08 45.40
C ILE A 206 43.78 18.74 46.21
N GLU A 207 44.30 17.53 46.09
CA GLU A 207 45.73 17.28 46.27
C GLU A 207 46.35 16.62 45.03
N ASP A 208 47.19 17.43 44.40
CA ASP A 208 48.18 17.17 43.37
C ASP A 208 49.22 16.12 43.82
N GLY A 209 49.63 15.24 42.92
CA GLY A 209 50.58 14.18 43.23
C GLY A 209 50.96 13.32 42.03
N GLY A 210 51.75 13.89 41.12
CA GLY A 210 52.23 13.25 39.88
C GLY A 210 52.97 11.92 40.04
N GLY A 211 53.11 11.24 38.90
CA GLY A 211 53.91 10.04 38.77
C GLY A 211 53.79 9.38 37.41
N ASP A 212 54.59 9.88 36.45
CA ASP A 212 54.87 9.25 35.16
C ASP A 212 55.21 7.75 35.31
N ASN A 213 54.68 6.90 34.43
CA ASN A 213 55.53 5.87 33.78
C ASN A 213 54.87 5.28 32.53
N ASP A 214 55.34 5.77 31.38
CA ASP A 214 55.85 5.01 30.24
C ASP A 214 55.42 3.52 30.04
N ARG A 215 54.84 3.30 28.84
CA ARG A 215 55.41 2.45 27.77
C ARG A 215 55.24 0.92 27.82
N SER A 216 54.84 0.40 26.66
CA SER A 216 54.95 -1.01 26.16
C SER A 216 54.04 -2.02 26.90
N GLU A 217 53.43 -3.04 26.29
CA GLU A 217 53.77 -3.81 25.10
C GLU A 217 52.52 -4.62 24.66
N ALA A 218 52.52 -5.07 23.40
CA ALA A 218 51.59 -6.05 22.83
C ALA A 218 51.75 -7.45 23.47
N VAL A 219 51.10 -8.47 22.85
CA VAL A 219 51.24 -9.95 23.03
C VAL A 219 50.05 -10.53 23.84
N VAL A 220 49.19 -11.44 23.36
CA VAL A 220 49.01 -12.24 22.12
C VAL A 220 47.51 -12.32 21.84
#